data_AF-A0A349EQC0-F1
#
_entry.id   AF-A0A349EQC0-F1
#
_cell.length_a   1.000
_cell.length_b   1.000
_cell.length_c   1.000
_cell.angle_alpha   90.00
_cell.angle_beta   90.00
_cell.angle_gamma   90.00
#
_symmetry.space_group_name_H-M   'P 1'
#
loop_
_entity.id
_entity.type
_entity.pdbx_description
1 polymer ?
#
loop_
_entity_poly.entity_id
_entity_poly.type
_entity_poly.pdbx_seq_one_letter_code
_entity_poly.pdbx_strand_id
1 'polypeptide(L)'
;MSASDGLDPMDEPGIWMSRLDEEKQPIMLVGHLPYMGRLASVLLCGNSEKETITFTAGSMLCLHRSTEGAWTVQWMITPAMLR
;
A
#
# COMPACT_ATOMS: atom_id res chain seq x y z
N MET A 1 -1.10 1.13 18.45
CA MET A 1 -0.22 1.16 17.26
C MET A 1 1.06 0.45 17.63
N SER A 2 1.35 -0.68 16.99
CA SER A 2 2.66 -1.33 17.09
C SER A 2 3.51 -0.85 15.91
N ALA A 3 4.75 -0.46 16.17
CA ALA A 3 5.73 -0.30 15.11
C ALA A 3 5.97 -1.68 14.45
N SER A 4 6.19 -1.68 13.14
CA SER A 4 6.46 -2.91 12.39
C SER A 4 7.62 -2.67 11.45
N ASP A 5 8.51 -3.66 11.33
CA ASP A 5 9.68 -3.59 10.48
C ASP A 5 9.31 -3.67 9.00
N GLY A 6 10.22 -3.24 8.11
CA GLY A 6 10.07 -3.37 6.66
C GLY A 6 9.22 -2.27 6.01
N LEU A 7 8.91 -1.20 6.74
CA LEU A 7 8.16 -0.02 6.26
C LEU A 7 9.02 1.24 6.19
N ASP A 8 10.34 1.12 6.33
CA ASP A 8 11.21 2.30 6.22
C ASP A 8 11.18 2.83 4.78
N PRO A 9 11.41 4.15 4.57
CA PRO A 9 11.20 4.78 3.26
C PRO A 9 11.94 4.12 2.09
N MET A 10 13.09 3.49 2.37
CA MET A 10 13.97 2.87 1.38
C MET A 10 13.97 1.33 1.42
N ASP A 11 13.12 0.72 2.25
CA ASP A 11 12.98 -0.73 2.28
C ASP A 11 12.39 -1.25 0.96
N GLU A 12 12.69 -2.52 0.67
CA GLU A 12 12.09 -3.22 -0.46
C GLU A 12 10.67 -3.72 -0.10
N PRO A 13 9.66 -3.56 -0.97
CA PRO A 13 8.28 -3.96 -0.68
C PRO A 13 8.07 -5.45 -0.42
N GLY A 14 9.05 -6.30 -0.78
CA GLY A 14 8.94 -7.77 -0.76
C GLY A 14 8.53 -8.37 0.58
N ILE A 15 9.03 -7.82 1.69
CA ILE A 15 8.68 -8.31 3.03
C ILE A 15 7.17 -8.17 3.28
N TRP A 16 6.61 -7.02 2.93
CA TRP A 16 5.18 -6.77 3.14
C TRP A 16 4.29 -7.43 2.13
N MET A 17 4.77 -7.68 0.90
CA MET A 17 4.03 -8.54 -0.03
C MET A 17 3.79 -9.92 0.58
N SER A 18 4.84 -10.57 1.10
CA SER A 18 4.71 -11.88 1.73
C SER A 18 3.81 -11.85 2.97
N ARG A 19 3.90 -10.81 3.80
CA ARG A 19 3.03 -10.66 4.98
C ARG A 19 1.56 -10.47 4.59
N LEU A 20 1.29 -9.64 3.59
CA LEU A 20 -0.06 -9.41 3.06
C LEU A 20 -0.62 -10.66 2.38
N ASP A 21 0.23 -11.57 1.90
CA ASP A 21 -0.20 -12.84 1.34
C ASP A 21 -0.79 -13.78 2.38
N GLU A 22 -0.27 -13.74 3.61
CA GLU A 22 -0.70 -14.59 4.73
C GLU A 22 -1.80 -13.94 5.60
N GLU A 23 -1.97 -12.63 5.48
CA GLU A 23 -2.94 -11.87 6.26
C GLU A 23 -4.38 -12.15 5.81
N LYS A 24 -5.24 -12.46 6.78
CA LYS A 24 -6.65 -12.81 6.56
C LYS A 24 -7.61 -11.72 7.03
N GLN A 25 -7.12 -10.79 7.83
CA GLN A 25 -7.91 -9.70 8.37
C GLN A 25 -7.56 -8.37 7.70
N PRO A 26 -8.49 -7.40 7.64
CA PRO A 26 -8.16 -6.07 7.17
C PRO A 26 -7.09 -5.42 8.08
N ILE A 27 -6.02 -4.91 7.47
CA ILE A 27 -4.97 -4.18 8.18
C ILE A 27 -4.81 -2.78 7.61
N MET A 28 -4.29 -1.87 8.43
CA MET A 28 -3.89 -0.53 8.01
C MET A 28 -2.37 -0.40 8.12
N LEU A 29 -1.73 -0.10 6.99
CA LEU A 29 -0.31 0.22 6.94
C LEU A 29 -0.13 1.73 6.89
N VAL A 30 0.72 2.25 7.77
CA VAL A 30 1.06 3.68 7.85
C VAL A 30 2.57 3.80 7.69
N GLY A 31 3.00 4.60 6.73
CA GLY A 31 4.40 4.76 6.38
C GLY A 31 4.64 6.00 5.54
N HIS A 32 5.78 6.06 4.88
CA HIS A 32 6.25 7.25 4.16
C HIS A 32 6.47 6.95 2.68
N LEU A 33 6.60 8.02 1.88
CA LEU A 33 7.10 7.90 0.52
C LEU A 33 8.64 7.80 0.51
N PRO A 34 9.24 7.10 -0.47
CA PRO A 34 8.59 6.47 -1.63
C PRO A 34 7.95 5.10 -1.35
N TYR A 35 8.24 4.47 -0.20
CA TYR A 35 7.83 3.10 0.13
C TYR A 35 6.35 2.81 -0.13
N MET A 36 5.43 3.63 0.40
CA MET A 36 3.98 3.39 0.24
C MET A 36 3.53 3.41 -1.22
N GLY A 37 4.15 4.26 -2.05
CA GLY A 37 3.90 4.31 -3.49
C GLY A 37 4.39 3.03 -4.18
N ARG A 38 5.63 2.63 -3.89
CA ARG A 38 6.22 1.39 -4.44
C ARG A 38 5.44 0.15 -4.07
N LEU A 39 5.03 0.02 -2.80
CA LEU A 39 4.22 -1.10 -2.33
C LEU A 39 2.88 -1.15 -3.10
N ALA A 40 2.16 -0.03 -3.21
CA ALA A 40 0.93 0.03 -3.99
C ALA A 40 1.15 -0.37 -5.46
N SER A 41 2.24 0.07 -6.08
CA SER A 41 2.59 -0.28 -7.46
C SER A 41 2.87 -1.76 -7.65
N VAL A 42 3.62 -2.39 -6.75
CA VAL A 42 3.85 -3.84 -6.86
C VAL A 42 2.57 -4.63 -6.63
N LEU A 43 1.74 -4.25 -5.66
CA LEU A 43 0.47 -4.93 -5.42
C LEU A 43 -0.47 -4.82 -6.63
N LEU A 44 -0.58 -3.63 -7.24
CA LEU A 44 -1.52 -3.36 -8.33
C LEU A 44 -1.06 -3.87 -9.71
N CYS A 45 0.25 -3.80 -10.00
CA CYS A 45 0.74 -4.15 -11.34
C CYS A 45 2.05 -4.95 -11.36
N GLY A 46 2.53 -5.44 -10.22
CA GLY A 46 3.73 -6.26 -10.12
C GLY A 46 5.05 -5.54 -10.42
N ASN A 47 5.07 -4.20 -10.40
CA ASN A 47 6.27 -3.41 -10.74
C ASN A 47 6.36 -2.16 -9.86
N SER A 48 7.38 -2.09 -8.99
CA SER A 48 7.62 -0.98 -8.05
C SER A 48 7.97 0.34 -8.72
N GLU A 49 8.53 0.28 -9.93
CA GLU A 49 9.04 1.44 -10.66
C GLU A 49 7.97 2.15 -11.48
N LYS A 50 6.78 1.55 -11.60
CA LYS A 50 5.63 2.21 -12.22
C LYS A 50 4.89 3.03 -11.16
N GLU A 51 4.61 4.29 -11.43
CA GLU A 51 3.68 5.06 -10.59
C GLU A 51 2.23 4.67 -10.94
N THR A 52 1.56 3.91 -10.08
CA THR A 52 0.14 3.57 -10.25
C THR A 52 -0.79 4.49 -9.46
N ILE A 53 -0.28 5.08 -8.36
CA ILE A 53 -1.02 5.95 -7.45
C ILE A 53 -0.13 7.13 -7.07
N THR A 54 -0.64 8.35 -7.23
CA THR A 54 0.02 9.58 -6.76
C THR A 54 -0.48 9.92 -5.34
N PHE A 55 0.32 9.59 -4.33
CA PHE A 55 0.03 9.93 -2.94
C PHE A 55 0.29 11.41 -2.65
N THR A 56 -0.54 12.00 -1.79
CA THR A 56 -0.23 13.25 -1.08
C THR A 56 -0.14 12.98 0.42
N ALA A 57 0.59 13.82 1.17
CA ALA A 57 0.72 13.65 2.62
C ALA A 57 -0.67 13.54 3.30
N GLY A 58 -0.87 12.50 4.10
CA GLY A 58 -2.16 12.23 4.75
C GLY A 58 -3.23 11.58 3.85
N SER A 59 -2.87 11.09 2.65
CA SER A 59 -3.78 10.29 1.85
C SER A 59 -3.99 8.89 2.43
N MET A 60 -5.18 8.34 2.24
CA MET A 60 -5.52 6.94 2.51
C MET A 60 -5.89 6.24 1.21
N LEU A 61 -5.26 5.11 0.94
CA LEU A 61 -5.57 4.22 -0.18
C LEU A 61 -6.12 2.91 0.37
N CYS A 62 -7.28 2.49 -0.11
CA CYS A 62 -7.83 1.18 0.21
C CYS A 62 -7.68 0.24 -0.98
N LEU A 63 -6.97 -0.84 -0.72
CA LEU A 63 -6.79 -1.93 -1.66
C LEU A 63 -7.59 -3.14 -1.21
N HIS A 64 -8.17 -3.85 -2.17
CA HIS A 64 -8.84 -5.13 -1.95
C HIS A 64 -8.17 -6.21 -2.77
N ARG A 65 -7.83 -7.31 -2.10
CA ARG A 65 -7.36 -8.53 -2.72
C ARG A 65 -8.54 -9.46 -2.97
N SER A 66 -8.79 -9.79 -4.23
CA SER A 66 -9.80 -10.76 -4.63
C SER A 66 -9.42 -12.18 -4.20
N THR A 67 -10.37 -13.12 -4.28
CA THR A 67 -10.13 -14.56 -4.04
C THR A 67 -9.13 -15.17 -5.02
N GLU A 68 -8.96 -14.57 -6.19
CA GLU A 68 -7.96 -14.98 -7.20
C GLU A 68 -6.58 -14.34 -6.94
N GLY A 69 -6.45 -13.53 -5.89
CA GLY A 69 -5.20 -12.92 -5.45
C GLY A 69 -4.88 -11.56 -6.08
N ALA A 70 -5.67 -11.11 -7.07
CA ALA A 70 -5.48 -9.81 -7.71
C ALA A 70 -5.87 -8.66 -6.78
N TRP A 71 -5.01 -7.63 -6.71
CA TRP A 71 -5.28 -6.40 -5.97
C TRP A 71 -5.97 -5.35 -6.83
N THR A 72 -6.92 -4.64 -6.23
CA THR A 72 -7.68 -3.57 -6.87
C THR A 72 -7.82 -2.39 -5.92
N VAL A 73 -7.92 -1.18 -6.48
CA VAL A 73 -8.25 0.02 -5.70
C VAL A 73 -9.76 0.03 -5.44
N GLN A 74 -10.16 0.03 -4.17
CA GLN A 74 -11.57 0.25 -3.82
C GLN A 74 -11.91 1.73 -3.72
N TRP A 75 -11.04 2.50 -3.08
CA TRP A 75 -11.18 3.95 -2.94
C TRP A 75 -9.85 4.58 -2.52
N MET A 76 -9.76 5.89 -2.73
CA MET A 76 -8.70 6.73 -2.20
C MET A 76 -9.32 8.02 -1.64
N ILE A 77 -8.85 8.44 -0.48
CA ILE A 77 -9.21 9.72 0.11
C ILE A 77 -7.92 10.54 0.25
N THR A 78 -7.94 11.75 -0.28
CA THR A 78 -6.88 12.74 -0.03
C THR A 78 -7.40 13.82 0.91
N PRO A 79 -6.54 14.52 1.67
CA PRO A 79 -7.00 15.60 2.54
C PRO A 79 -7.79 16.70 1.81
N ALA A 80 -7.53 16.89 0.51
CA ALA A 80 -8.24 17.87 -0.30
C ALA A 80 -9.73 17.52 -0.52
N MET A 81 -10.13 16.26 -0.36
CA MET A 81 -11.51 15.78 -0.54
C MET A 81 -12.39 15.96 0.71
N LEU A 82 -11.79 16.24 1.87
CA LEU A 82 -12.48 16.31 3.18
C LEU A 82 -12.68 17.76 3.66
N ARG A 83 -12.71 18.73 2.73
CA ARG A 83 -12.88 20.15 3.04
C ARG A 83 -14.33 20.54 3.18
#